data_AF-A0A935MEH0-F1
#
_entry.id   AF-A0A935MEH0-F1
#
_cell.length_a   1.000
_cell.length_b   1.000
_cell.length_c   1.000
_cell.angle_alpha   90.00
_cell.angle_beta   90.00
_cell.angle_gamma   90.00
#
_symmetry.space_group_name_H-M   'P 1'
#
loop_
_entity.id
_entity.type
_entity.pdbx_description
1 polymer ?
#
loop_
_entity_poly.entity_id
_entity_poly.type
_entity_poly.pdbx_seq_one_letter_code
_entity_poly.pdbx_strand_id
1 'polypeptide(L)'
;MNTKLNETVQPWYRSPWPWILMAGPVIVIVAGVITTYLAISSNDGLVDDDYYKQGLAVNQTTARIRNAISLGLQAELMQNAEGTRIRILLSGKPDTVLPDVLKLHITHPTRAGFDQNVRLETDGSGFYSGVLSARLAGRWHIALEDEKREWRLTGEWIVEGTESLRLPAELQGVTGPGMRTDTRRNE
;
A
#
# COMPACT_ATOMS: atom_id res chain seq x y z
N MET A 1 39.73 -37.16 -78.57
CA MET A 1 38.57 -37.88 -77.99
C MET A 1 38.19 -37.11 -76.74
N ASN A 2 37.08 -36.38 -76.79
CA ASN A 2 36.74 -35.36 -75.80
C ASN A 2 35.47 -35.82 -75.09
N THR A 3 35.62 -36.57 -74.01
CA THR A 3 34.49 -37.05 -73.21
C THR A 3 33.96 -35.89 -72.37
N LYS A 4 32.78 -35.36 -72.74
CA LYS A 4 32.05 -34.44 -71.88
C LYS A 4 31.49 -35.24 -70.70
N LEU A 5 31.98 -34.96 -69.51
CA LEU A 5 31.40 -35.47 -68.26
C LEU A 5 30.09 -34.72 -68.04
N ASN A 6 28.98 -35.36 -68.36
CA ASN A 6 27.65 -34.86 -68.04
C ASN A 6 27.42 -35.07 -66.55
N GLU A 7 27.99 -34.20 -65.71
CA GLU A 7 27.69 -34.17 -64.28
C GLU A 7 26.25 -33.70 -64.10
N THR A 8 25.34 -34.64 -63.85
CA THR A 8 23.99 -34.31 -63.39
C THR A 8 24.10 -33.73 -61.99
N VAL A 9 24.21 -32.40 -61.90
CA VAL A 9 24.18 -31.65 -60.65
C VAL A 9 22.85 -31.94 -59.96
N GLN A 10 22.89 -32.80 -58.95
CA GLN A 10 21.71 -33.15 -58.19
C GLN A 10 21.29 -31.92 -57.35
N PRO A 11 19.98 -31.62 -57.23
CA PRO A 11 19.56 -30.39 -56.57
C PRO A 11 20.00 -30.36 -55.11
N TRP A 12 20.70 -29.29 -54.71
CA TRP A 12 21.35 -29.15 -53.41
C TRP A 12 20.43 -29.37 -52.20
N TYR A 13 19.13 -29.09 -52.35
CA TYR A 13 18.12 -29.29 -51.31
C TYR A 13 17.80 -30.77 -51.02
N ARG A 14 18.19 -31.70 -51.90
CA ARG A 14 18.01 -33.15 -51.70
C ARG A 14 19.12 -33.80 -50.88
N SER A 15 20.26 -33.15 -50.72
CA SER A 15 21.35 -33.64 -49.89
C SER A 15 21.08 -33.30 -48.42
N PRO A 16 21.28 -34.22 -47.46
CA PRO A 16 21.04 -33.96 -46.03
C PRO A 16 22.09 -33.03 -45.38
N TRP A 17 23.28 -32.92 -45.97
CA TRP A 17 24.42 -32.18 -45.42
C TRP A 17 24.18 -30.66 -45.26
N PRO A 18 23.63 -29.93 -46.26
CA PRO A 18 23.27 -28.53 -46.08
C PRO A 18 22.26 -28.28 -44.95
N TRP A 19 21.30 -29.19 -44.75
CA TRP A 19 20.30 -29.07 -43.70
C TRP A 19 20.90 -29.20 -42.29
N ILE A 20 21.85 -30.12 -42.10
CA ILE A 20 22.56 -30.28 -40.82
C ILE A 20 23.41 -29.03 -40.50
N LEU A 21 24.09 -28.47 -41.51
CA LEU A 21 24.90 -27.27 -41.33
C LEU A 21 24.05 -26.03 -41.03
N MET A 22 22.85 -25.94 -41.63
CA MET A 22 21.88 -24.87 -41.35
C MET A 22 21.15 -25.04 -40.01
N ALA A 23 21.02 -26.26 -39.48
CA ALA A 23 20.28 -26.53 -38.25
C ALA A 23 20.89 -25.80 -37.03
N GLY A 24 22.22 -25.75 -36.92
CA GLY A 24 22.90 -25.08 -35.80
C GLY A 24 22.52 -23.60 -35.67
N PRO A 25 22.74 -22.76 -36.70
CA PRO A 25 22.33 -21.36 -36.68
C PRO A 25 20.84 -21.14 -36.45
N VAL A 26 19.97 -21.97 -37.04
CA VAL A 26 18.52 -21.86 -36.87
C VAL A 26 18.11 -22.10 -35.42
N ILE A 27 18.69 -23.08 -34.74
CA ILE A 27 18.42 -23.36 -33.33
C ILE A 27 18.78 -22.15 -32.45
N VAL A 28 19.92 -21.50 -32.71
CA VAL A 28 20.35 -20.32 -31.94
C VAL A 28 19.39 -19.15 -32.14
N ILE A 29 18.91 -18.90 -33.37
CA ILE A 29 17.93 -17.85 -33.65
C ILE A 29 16.62 -18.14 -32.91
N VAL A 30 16.11 -19.38 -32.96
CA VAL A 30 14.88 -19.77 -32.26
C VAL A 30 15.04 -19.63 -30.75
N ALA A 31 16.16 -20.09 -30.18
CA ALA A 31 16.45 -19.93 -28.75
C ALA A 31 16.52 -18.46 -28.36
N GLY A 32 17.17 -17.60 -29.16
CA GLY A 32 17.23 -16.16 -28.95
C GLY A 32 15.84 -15.51 -28.96
N VAL A 33 14.98 -15.87 -29.94
CA VAL A 33 13.59 -15.39 -29.99
C VAL A 33 12.80 -15.86 -28.77
N ILE A 34 12.96 -17.11 -28.33
CA ILE A 34 12.31 -17.62 -27.12
C ILE A 34 12.81 -16.86 -25.88
N THR A 35 14.10 -16.64 -25.75
CA THR A 35 14.68 -15.87 -24.63
C THR A 35 14.24 -14.43 -24.65
N THR A 36 14.19 -13.77 -25.81
CA THR A 36 13.65 -12.41 -25.96
C THR A 36 12.16 -12.38 -25.65
N TYR A 37 11.39 -13.36 -26.11
CA TYR A 37 9.97 -13.50 -25.79
C TYR A 37 9.75 -13.70 -24.29
N LEU A 38 10.54 -14.56 -23.64
CA LEU A 38 10.51 -14.74 -22.19
C LEU A 38 10.95 -13.48 -21.46
N ALA A 39 11.94 -12.75 -21.95
CA ALA A 39 12.39 -11.50 -21.34
C ALA A 39 11.35 -10.38 -21.45
N ILE A 40 10.66 -10.28 -22.59
CA ILE A 40 9.57 -9.31 -22.77
C ILE A 40 8.35 -9.76 -21.96
N SER A 41 7.94 -11.02 -22.06
CA SER A 41 6.77 -11.55 -21.36
C SER A 41 6.97 -11.69 -19.84
N SER A 42 8.19 -11.89 -19.35
CA SER A 42 8.52 -11.91 -17.93
C SER A 42 8.76 -10.51 -17.35
N ASN A 43 8.80 -9.48 -18.19
CA ASN A 43 9.04 -8.09 -17.81
C ASN A 43 7.95 -7.13 -18.32
N ASP A 44 6.81 -7.67 -18.78
CA ASP A 44 5.65 -6.85 -19.15
C ASP A 44 4.90 -6.42 -17.88
N GLY A 45 5.42 -5.34 -17.28
CA GLY A 45 4.57 -4.16 -17.12
C GLY A 45 3.74 -4.05 -15.83
N LEU A 46 4.31 -4.29 -14.65
CA LEU A 46 3.63 -3.93 -13.39
C LEU A 46 4.50 -3.33 -12.28
N VAL A 47 5.71 -2.86 -12.59
CA VAL A 47 6.63 -2.36 -11.54
C VAL A 47 7.19 -0.96 -11.78
N ASP A 48 7.20 -0.40 -13.00
CA ASP A 48 7.76 0.96 -13.17
C ASP A 48 6.74 2.06 -12.85
N ASP A 49 5.49 1.86 -13.27
CA ASP A 49 4.40 2.79 -13.00
C ASP A 49 4.04 2.81 -11.50
N ASP A 50 4.10 1.67 -10.82
CA ASP A 50 3.81 1.56 -9.39
C ASP A 50 4.99 1.96 -8.49
N TYR A 51 6.27 1.79 -8.89
CA TYR A 51 7.39 2.31 -8.09
C TYR A 51 7.48 3.84 -8.12
N TYR A 52 7.27 4.46 -9.29
CA TYR A 52 7.26 5.93 -9.39
C TYR A 52 6.04 6.52 -8.66
N LYS A 53 4.88 5.85 -8.75
CA LYS A 53 3.67 6.21 -7.98
C LYS A 53 3.83 5.94 -6.49
N GLN A 54 4.58 4.92 -6.05
CA GLN A 54 4.83 4.66 -4.63
C GLN A 54 5.71 5.75 -4.01
N GLY A 55 6.76 6.21 -4.70
CA GLY A 55 7.57 7.34 -4.24
C GLY A 55 6.75 8.64 -4.11
N LEU A 56 5.85 8.90 -5.07
CA LEU A 56 4.94 10.05 -5.03
C LEU A 56 3.85 9.90 -3.95
N ALA A 57 3.28 8.71 -3.76
CA ALA A 57 2.26 8.43 -2.76
C ALA A 57 2.82 8.52 -1.32
N VAL A 58 4.08 8.13 -1.12
CA VAL A 58 4.80 8.36 0.14
C VAL A 58 4.97 9.87 0.37
N ASN A 59 5.42 10.63 -0.64
CA ASN A 59 5.53 12.09 -0.52
C ASN A 59 4.18 12.76 -0.20
N GLN A 60 3.09 12.32 -0.84
CA GLN A 60 1.75 12.84 -0.57
C GLN A 60 1.29 12.49 0.84
N THR A 61 1.54 11.27 1.32
CA THR A 61 1.17 10.85 2.67
C THR A 61 1.99 11.59 3.73
N THR A 62 3.29 11.76 3.52
CA THR A 62 4.15 12.58 4.37
C THR A 62 3.72 14.04 4.37
N ALA A 63 3.32 14.60 3.23
CA ALA A 63 2.80 15.96 3.15
C ALA A 63 1.50 16.13 3.95
N ARG A 64 0.59 15.15 3.89
CA ARG A 64 -0.67 15.15 4.67
C ARG A 64 -0.41 15.05 6.18
N ILE A 65 0.54 14.21 6.61
CA ILE A 65 0.90 14.13 8.04
C ILE A 65 1.57 15.43 8.49
N ARG A 66 2.47 16.00 7.68
CA ARG A 66 3.08 17.32 7.97
C ARG A 66 2.03 18.42 8.07
N ASN A 67 1.02 18.39 7.21
CA ASN A 67 -0.09 19.35 7.28
C ASN A 67 -0.87 19.21 8.59
N ALA A 68 -1.15 17.97 9.02
CA ALA A 68 -1.75 17.70 10.32
C ALA A 68 -0.92 18.30 11.47
N ILE A 69 0.41 18.16 11.39
CA ILE A 69 1.36 18.73 12.36
C ILE A 69 1.32 20.26 12.35
N SER A 70 1.34 20.89 11.17
CA SER A 70 1.30 22.36 11.07
C SER A 70 0.00 22.94 11.62
N LEU A 71 -1.11 22.23 11.42
CA LEU A 71 -2.43 22.58 11.95
C LEU A 71 -2.58 22.27 13.46
N GLY A 72 -1.60 21.57 14.05
CA GLY A 72 -1.61 21.16 15.45
C GLY A 72 -2.73 20.19 15.78
N LEU A 73 -3.13 19.37 14.81
CA LEU A 73 -4.28 18.47 14.97
C LEU A 73 -3.98 17.37 15.98
N GLN A 74 -4.93 17.12 16.86
CA GLN A 74 -4.92 16.01 17.82
C GLN A 74 -6.32 15.43 17.87
N ALA A 75 -6.44 14.11 17.79
CA ALA A 75 -7.72 13.43 17.91
C ALA A 75 -7.74 12.53 19.14
N GLU A 76 -8.81 12.58 19.92
CA GLU A 76 -9.07 11.65 21.01
C GLU A 76 -10.30 10.83 20.65
N LEU A 77 -10.13 9.52 20.52
CA LEU A 77 -11.18 8.58 20.16
C LEU A 77 -11.69 7.93 21.43
N MET A 78 -13.00 7.83 21.54
CA MET A 78 -13.71 7.25 22.67
C MET A 78 -14.73 6.25 22.13
N GLN A 79 -14.70 5.03 22.63
CA GLN A 79 -15.71 4.03 22.30
C GLN A 79 -16.84 4.05 23.32
N ASN A 80 -18.08 3.82 22.89
CA ASN A 80 -19.15 3.51 23.82
C ASN A 80 -19.00 2.08 24.39
N ALA A 81 -19.60 1.80 25.56
CA ALA A 81 -19.52 0.49 26.22
C ALA A 81 -20.04 -0.69 25.35
N GLU A 82 -20.98 -0.41 24.43
CA GLU A 82 -21.53 -1.39 23.50
C GLU A 82 -20.58 -1.73 22.34
N GLY A 83 -19.59 -0.87 22.06
CA GLY A 83 -18.63 -1.05 20.97
C GLY A 83 -19.17 -0.75 19.57
N THR A 84 -20.34 -0.12 19.48
CA THR A 84 -21.10 0.13 18.24
C THR A 84 -20.96 1.57 17.75
N ARG A 85 -20.63 2.51 18.65
CA ARG A 85 -20.41 3.91 18.30
C ARG A 85 -19.03 4.36 18.75
N ILE A 86 -18.44 5.21 17.92
CA ILE A 86 -17.21 5.90 18.24
C ILE A 86 -17.46 7.39 18.21
N ARG A 87 -16.91 8.08 19.21
CA ARG A 87 -16.88 9.54 19.29
C ARG A 87 -15.44 10.00 19.21
N ILE A 88 -15.17 11.00 18.41
CA ILE A 88 -13.84 11.58 18.25
C ILE A 88 -13.92 13.05 18.65
N LEU A 89 -13.00 13.50 19.50
CA LEU A 89 -12.74 14.90 19.74
C LEU A 89 -11.51 15.30 18.92
N LEU A 90 -11.72 16.09 17.87
CA LEU A 90 -10.65 16.67 17.07
C LEU A 90 -10.37 18.08 17.57
N SER A 91 -9.13 18.31 18.00
CA SER A 91 -8.62 19.62 18.40
C SER A 91 -7.54 20.07 17.44
N GLY A 92 -7.45 21.36 17.19
CA GLY A 92 -6.43 21.98 16.36
C GLY A 92 -6.04 23.34 16.91
N LYS A 93 -5.18 24.06 16.18
CA LYS A 93 -4.92 25.47 16.47
C LYS A 93 -6.20 26.31 16.33
N PRO A 94 -6.30 27.47 17.03
CA PRO A 94 -7.51 28.29 17.05
C PRO A 94 -8.01 28.76 15.68
N ASP A 95 -7.11 28.94 14.71
CA ASP A 95 -7.42 29.37 13.34
C ASP A 95 -7.69 28.21 12.37
N THR A 96 -7.67 26.96 12.87
CA THR A 96 -7.87 25.77 12.04
C THR A 96 -9.36 25.55 11.81
N VAL A 97 -9.78 25.63 10.55
CA VAL A 97 -11.14 25.24 10.14
C VAL A 97 -11.24 23.72 10.16
N LEU A 98 -12.09 23.19 11.04
CA LEU A 98 -12.37 21.77 11.14
C LEU A 98 -13.45 21.39 10.10
N PRO A 99 -13.29 20.26 9.38
CA PRO A 99 -14.24 19.84 8.35
C PRO A 99 -15.52 19.27 8.95
N ASP A 100 -16.63 19.29 8.21
CA ASP A 100 -17.91 18.75 8.71
C ASP A 100 -17.96 17.21 8.75
N VAL A 101 -17.09 16.56 7.98
CA VAL A 101 -17.08 15.12 7.77
C VAL A 101 -15.65 14.61 7.83
N LEU A 102 -15.44 13.52 8.57
CA LEU A 102 -14.17 12.81 8.64
C LEU A 102 -14.33 11.37 8.17
N LYS A 103 -13.23 10.79 7.69
CA LYS A 103 -13.14 9.38 7.34
C LYS A 103 -12.21 8.69 8.31
N LEU A 104 -12.73 7.68 8.98
CA LEU A 104 -11.99 6.82 9.88
C LEU A 104 -11.76 5.47 9.20
N HIS A 105 -10.50 5.16 8.95
CA HIS A 105 -10.06 3.87 8.46
C HIS A 105 -9.53 3.04 9.62
N ILE A 106 -10.07 1.84 9.78
CA ILE A 106 -9.70 0.90 10.83
C ILE A 106 -9.22 -0.36 10.13
N THR A 107 -7.92 -0.61 10.16
CA THR A 107 -7.28 -1.71 9.43
C THR A 107 -6.77 -2.74 10.41
N HIS A 108 -7.05 -4.01 10.13
CA HIS A 108 -6.54 -5.12 10.94
C HIS A 108 -5.12 -5.49 10.49
N PRO A 109 -4.13 -5.67 11.40
CA PRO A 109 -2.73 -5.90 11.04
C PRO A 109 -2.48 -7.16 10.19
N THR A 110 -3.36 -8.17 10.28
CA THR A 110 -3.16 -9.49 9.63
C THR A 110 -4.32 -9.99 8.78
N ARG A 111 -5.44 -9.24 8.68
CA ARG A 111 -6.64 -9.71 7.97
C ARG A 111 -7.36 -8.58 7.24
N ALA A 112 -7.03 -8.39 5.95
CA ALA A 112 -7.59 -7.36 5.08
C ALA A 112 -9.12 -7.40 4.89
N GLY A 113 -9.81 -8.46 5.35
CA GLY A 113 -11.27 -8.59 5.27
C GLY A 113 -12.05 -7.99 6.45
N PHE A 114 -11.37 -7.48 7.47
CA PHE A 114 -12.00 -6.89 8.66
C PHE A 114 -11.84 -5.36 8.70
N ASP A 115 -11.32 -4.78 7.63
CA ASP A 115 -11.10 -3.35 7.55
C ASP A 115 -12.45 -2.62 7.52
N GLN A 116 -12.57 -1.60 8.37
CA GLN A 116 -13.79 -0.80 8.47
C GLN A 116 -13.51 0.63 8.06
N ASN A 117 -14.37 1.17 7.21
CA ASN A 117 -14.36 2.57 6.82
C ASN A 117 -15.59 3.22 7.44
N VAL A 118 -15.39 4.03 8.46
CA VAL A 118 -16.47 4.73 9.16
C VAL A 118 -16.47 6.18 8.70
N ARG A 119 -17.61 6.63 8.17
CA ARG A 119 -17.87 8.05 7.96
C ARG A 119 -18.28 8.65 9.29
N LEU A 120 -17.59 9.71 9.70
CA LEU A 120 -17.86 10.44 10.91
C LEU A 120 -18.49 11.79 10.54
N GLU A 121 -19.56 12.14 11.22
CA GLU A 121 -20.25 13.42 11.04
C GLU A 121 -19.97 14.32 12.23
N THR A 122 -19.84 15.63 11.98
CA THR A 122 -19.63 16.59 13.05
C THR A 122 -20.88 16.74 13.91
N ASP A 123 -20.70 16.62 15.23
CA ASP A 123 -21.70 16.96 16.24
C ASP A 123 -21.53 18.42 16.71
N GLY A 124 -20.59 19.16 16.12
CA GLY A 124 -20.18 20.51 16.54
C GLY A 124 -19.08 20.53 17.61
N SER A 125 -18.46 21.71 17.79
CA SER A 125 -17.40 21.95 18.80
C SER A 125 -16.22 20.97 18.74
N GLY A 126 -15.86 20.50 17.54
CA GLY A 126 -14.77 19.54 17.33
C GLY A 126 -15.13 18.09 17.66
N PHE A 127 -16.38 17.79 18.04
CA PHE A 127 -16.84 16.42 18.19
C PHE A 127 -17.34 15.84 16.88
N TYR A 128 -17.03 14.56 16.69
CA TYR A 128 -17.47 13.77 15.56
C TYR A 128 -17.99 12.42 16.04
N SER A 129 -19.05 11.93 15.44
CA SER A 129 -19.62 10.63 15.77
C SER A 129 -19.80 9.75 14.54
N GLY A 130 -19.68 8.44 14.75
CA GLY A 130 -20.00 7.45 13.72
C GLY A 130 -20.29 6.08 14.29
N VAL A 131 -20.88 5.25 13.43
CA VAL A 131 -21.31 3.89 13.77
C VAL A 131 -20.28 2.90 13.23
N LEU A 132 -19.78 2.04 14.10
CA LEU A 132 -18.89 0.93 13.76
C LEU A 132 -19.72 -0.21 13.18
N SER A 133 -19.24 -0.84 12.11
CA SER A 133 -19.91 -2.00 11.50
C SER A 133 -19.69 -3.28 12.31
N ALA A 134 -18.58 -3.36 13.03
CA ALA A 134 -18.26 -4.47 13.94
C ALA A 134 -17.50 -3.96 15.17
N ARG A 135 -17.71 -4.65 16.30
CA ARG A 135 -17.01 -4.36 17.54
C ARG A 135 -15.51 -4.56 17.35
N LEU A 136 -14.75 -3.51 17.68
CA LEU A 136 -13.29 -3.58 17.68
C LEU A 136 -12.83 -4.40 18.88
N ALA A 137 -11.98 -5.40 18.64
CA ALA A 137 -11.33 -6.21 19.67
C ALA A 137 -9.88 -6.48 19.29
N GLY A 138 -8.96 -6.37 20.24
CA GLY A 138 -7.53 -6.54 20.00
C GLY A 138 -6.85 -5.30 19.42
N ARG A 139 -5.88 -5.52 18.53
CA ARG A 139 -4.96 -4.50 17.97
C ARG A 139 -5.42 -4.05 16.59
N TRP A 140 -5.56 -2.75 16.40
CA TRP A 140 -6.03 -2.13 15.16
C TRP A 140 -5.16 -0.94 14.78
N HIS A 141 -4.93 -0.76 13.48
CA HIS A 141 -4.37 0.48 12.96
C HIS A 141 -5.51 1.43 12.63
N ILE A 142 -5.46 2.62 13.22
CA ILE A 142 -6.47 3.65 13.04
C ILE A 142 -5.85 4.78 12.22
N ALA A 143 -6.57 5.21 11.20
CA ALA A 143 -6.22 6.40 10.46
C ALA A 143 -7.44 7.31 10.30
N LEU A 144 -7.28 8.56 10.68
CA LEU A 144 -8.27 9.60 10.56
C LEU A 144 -7.83 10.56 9.46
N GLU A 145 -8.70 10.79 8.48
CA GLU A 145 -8.44 11.73 7.39
C GLU A 145 -9.65 12.60 7.12
N ASP A 146 -9.39 13.80 6.59
CA ASP A 146 -10.42 14.66 6.05
C ASP A 146 -10.96 14.14 4.71
N GLU A 147 -12.19 14.51 4.37
CA GLU A 147 -12.83 14.18 3.10
C GLU A 147 -12.00 14.63 1.89
N LYS A 148 -11.34 15.80 2.01
CA LYS A 148 -10.43 16.36 0.99
C LYS A 148 -9.05 15.73 0.98
N ARG A 149 -8.73 14.87 1.96
CA ARG A 149 -7.44 14.20 2.13
C ARG A 149 -6.26 15.18 2.23
N GLU A 150 -6.49 16.34 2.84
CA GLU A 150 -5.45 17.37 3.04
C GLU A 150 -4.54 17.07 4.24
N TRP A 151 -5.06 16.36 5.23
CA TRP A 151 -4.31 15.91 6.41
C TRP A 151 -4.69 14.48 6.77
N ARG A 152 -3.80 13.82 7.51
CA ARG A 152 -4.01 12.46 8.00
C ARG A 152 -3.33 12.28 9.35
N LEU A 153 -4.08 11.74 10.31
CA LEU A 153 -3.60 11.28 11.60
C LEU A 153 -3.60 9.75 11.61
N THR A 154 -2.58 9.14 12.19
CA THR A 154 -2.47 7.68 12.29
C THR A 154 -2.08 7.27 13.69
N GLY A 155 -2.55 6.10 14.13
CA GLY A 155 -2.19 5.52 15.42
C GLY A 155 -2.55 4.04 15.49
N GLU A 156 -2.13 3.44 16.59
CA GLU A 156 -2.44 2.05 16.89
C GLU A 156 -3.34 2.01 18.12
N TRP A 157 -4.47 1.31 18.02
CA TRP A 157 -5.37 1.10 19.14
C TRP A 157 -5.31 -0.34 19.61
N ILE A 158 -5.05 -0.51 20.90
CA ILE A 158 -5.25 -1.78 21.60
C ILE A 158 -6.51 -1.62 22.45
N VAL A 159 -7.60 -2.22 22.00
CA VAL A 159 -8.93 -2.07 22.64
C VAL A 159 -9.02 -2.88 23.95
N GLU A 160 -8.08 -3.80 24.20
CA GLU A 160 -7.99 -4.56 25.44
C GLU A 160 -7.51 -3.67 26.60
N GLY A 161 -8.48 -3.15 27.38
CA GLY A 161 -8.22 -2.42 28.63
C GLY A 161 -8.12 -0.91 28.51
N THR A 162 -8.30 -0.32 27.31
CA THR A 162 -8.26 1.13 27.11
C THR A 162 -9.53 1.61 26.40
N GLU A 163 -10.36 2.41 27.10
CA GLU A 163 -11.62 2.95 26.56
C GLU A 163 -11.43 4.12 25.58
N SER A 164 -10.23 4.74 25.58
CA SER A 164 -9.88 5.86 24.70
C SER A 164 -8.51 5.72 24.04
N LEU A 165 -8.35 6.33 22.87
CA LEU A 165 -7.10 6.42 22.13
C LEU A 165 -6.79 7.87 21.78
N ARG A 166 -5.58 8.33 22.06
CA ARG A 166 -5.08 9.62 21.57
C ARG A 166 -4.24 9.42 20.31
N LEU A 167 -4.58 10.18 19.27
CA LEU A 167 -3.86 10.27 18.00
C LEU A 167 -3.18 11.65 17.93
N PRO A 168 -1.88 11.73 18.21
CA PRO A 168 -1.12 12.94 17.94
C PRO A 168 -0.88 13.10 16.44
N ALA A 169 -0.78 14.34 15.95
CA ALA A 169 -0.12 14.61 14.69
C ALA A 169 1.38 14.38 14.88
N GLU A 170 1.85 13.17 14.60
CA GLU A 170 3.27 12.81 14.65
C GLU A 170 3.65 11.97 13.43
N LEU A 171 4.83 12.24 12.86
CA LEU A 171 5.41 11.37 11.85
C LEU A 171 5.85 10.09 12.56
N GLN A 172 5.04 9.05 12.52
CA GLN A 172 5.42 7.74 13.06
C GLN A 172 6.69 7.24 12.34
N GLY A 173 7.83 7.40 13.00
CA GLY A 173 8.92 6.45 12.85
C GLY A 173 8.45 5.12 13.41
N VAL A 174 8.77 4.02 12.73
CA VAL A 174 8.54 2.64 13.20
C VAL A 174 8.98 2.51 14.66
N THR A 175 8.04 2.59 15.60
CA THR A 175 8.28 2.21 16.99
C THR A 175 8.16 0.69 17.04
N GLY A 176 9.31 0.02 17.08
CA GLY A 176 9.40 -1.42 17.24
C GLY A 176 8.67 -1.91 18.50
N PRO A 177 8.31 -3.20 18.56
CA PRO A 177 7.57 -3.76 19.68
C PRO A 177 8.50 -3.84 20.89
N GLY A 178 8.37 -2.89 21.83
CA GLY A 178 9.17 -2.96 23.05
C GLY A 178 9.33 -1.66 23.82
N MET A 179 8.24 -1.02 24.22
CA MET A 179 8.31 -0.12 25.38
C MET A 179 7.14 -0.40 26.31
N ARG A 180 7.34 -1.42 27.15
CA ARG A 180 6.60 -1.56 28.40
C ARG A 180 6.97 -0.35 29.26
N THR A 181 5.99 0.51 29.53
CA THR A 181 6.07 1.47 30.62
C THR A 181 6.12 0.67 31.93
N ASP A 182 7.32 0.40 32.44
CA ASP A 182 7.50 -0.09 33.80
C ASP A 182 7.26 1.09 34.75
N THR A 183 6.01 1.25 35.15
CA THR A 183 5.64 2.14 36.25
C THR A 183 6.02 1.45 37.57
N ARG A 184 7.33 1.40 37.88
CA ARG A 184 7.77 1.07 39.25
C ARG A 184 7.58 2.28 40.16
N ARG A 185 6.43 2.24 40.83
CA ARG A 185 6.24 2.44 42.28
C ARG A 185 7.52 2.82 43.05
N ASN A 186 7.59 4.09 43.44
CA ASN A 186 8.42 4.56 44.54
C ASN A 186 7.53 4.68 45.78
N GLU A 187 7.59 3.68 46.66
CA GLU A 187 7.30 3.78 48.10
C GLU A 187 8.29 2.88 48.84
#